data_AF-A0A0Q9TD77-F1
#
_entry.id   AF-A0A0Q9TD77-F1
#
_cell.length_a   1.000
_cell.length_b   1.000
_cell.length_c   1.000
_cell.angle_alpha   90.00
_cell.angle_beta   90.00
_cell.angle_gamma   90.00
#
_symmetry.space_group_name_H-M   'P 1'
#
loop_
_entity.id
_entity.type
_entity.pdbx_description
1 polymer ?
#
loop_
_entity_poly.entity_id
_entity_poly.type
_entity_poly.pdbx_seq_one_letter_code
_entity_poly.pdbx_strand_id
1 'polypeptide(L)'
;MNRIARTSGLAALALTMSLGMAACGGSDEADSASDETTSSASETPMESESPMEEESTDAMGAADGTFGEGCAAIPADGAGSFDGMATEPVATAASANPLLKTLVAAVTKAGLVDTLNSAEGITVFAPTDDAFAKIPAKTLDKVLADKKTLTAILTHHVVPETLTPDNLAGTFDTLNKDELVVEGEGEMFTADAEEQANIICGNIQTANATVYVVDTVMMPQM
;
A
#
# COMPACT_ATOMS: atom_id res chain seq x y z
N MET A 1 42.50 -23.57 3.72
CA MET A 1 43.31 -22.34 3.94
C MET A 1 42.41 -21.16 3.59
N ASN A 2 42.36 -20.02 4.30
CA ASN A 2 42.80 -19.62 5.65
C ASN A 2 41.70 -18.66 6.18
N ARG A 3 41.30 -18.66 7.46
CA ARG A 3 41.97 -18.19 8.69
C ARG A 3 42.42 -16.71 8.65
N ILE A 4 41.86 -15.93 9.60
CA ILE A 4 42.37 -14.66 10.21
C ILE A 4 42.07 -13.41 9.32
N ALA A 5 41.65 -12.24 9.85
CA ALA A 5 41.73 -11.69 11.21
C ALA A 5 40.46 -10.98 11.73
N ARG A 6 40.39 -10.79 13.06
CA ARG A 6 39.56 -9.78 13.74
C ARG A 6 40.42 -8.54 14.00
N THR A 7 39.85 -7.33 13.89
CA THR A 7 40.49 -6.10 14.39
C THR A 7 39.49 -5.25 15.16
N SER A 8 39.70 -5.16 16.48
CA SER A 8 39.05 -4.17 17.34
C SER A 8 39.73 -2.82 17.19
N GLY A 9 38.98 -1.71 17.27
CA GLY A 9 39.53 -0.35 17.34
C GLY A 9 38.53 0.60 17.98
N LEU A 10 38.94 1.30 19.04
CA LEU A 10 38.13 2.31 19.71
C LEU A 10 38.21 3.66 18.99
N ALA A 11 37.10 4.41 18.98
CA ALA A 11 37.11 5.87 18.93
C ALA A 11 35.92 6.41 19.75
N ALA A 12 36.11 7.56 20.40
CA ALA A 12 35.13 8.23 21.26
C ALA A 12 34.66 9.57 20.65
N LEU A 13 33.98 10.40 21.45
CA LEU A 13 33.40 11.72 21.14
C LEU A 13 32.07 11.68 20.35
N ALA A 14 31.07 12.54 20.61
CA ALA A 14 30.90 13.55 21.68
C ALA A 14 29.41 13.85 21.93
N LEU A 15 29.09 14.48 23.07
CA LEU A 15 27.78 15.10 23.31
C LEU A 15 27.54 16.26 22.33
N THR A 16 26.33 16.34 21.77
CA THR A 16 25.63 17.61 21.58
C THR A 16 24.18 17.46 22.03
N MET A 17 23.70 18.47 22.77
CA MET A 17 22.38 18.55 23.36
C MET A 17 21.75 19.83 22.87
N SER A 18 20.67 19.74 22.09
CA SER A 18 19.96 20.90 21.55
C SER A 18 18.49 20.86 21.98
N LEU A 19 18.22 21.56 23.07
CA LEU A 19 16.90 21.79 23.64
C LEU A 19 16.28 23.01 22.93
N GLY A 20 15.07 22.87 22.38
CA GLY A 20 14.36 23.96 21.71
C GLY A 20 12.89 23.99 22.10
N MET A 21 12.53 24.85 23.04
CA MET A 21 11.14 25.19 23.38
C MET A 21 10.87 26.62 22.92
N ALA A 22 9.78 26.82 22.18
CA ALA A 22 9.17 28.12 21.95
C ALA A 22 7.64 27.96 22.04
N ALA A 23 6.98 28.90 22.71
CA ALA A 23 5.56 28.84 23.08
C ALA A 23 4.94 30.24 23.06
N CYS A 24 3.61 30.32 23.16
CA CYS A 24 2.75 31.50 22.91
C CYS A 24 2.75 31.94 21.44
N GLY A 25 1.71 32.55 20.88
CA GLY A 25 0.43 33.08 21.37
C GLY A 25 -0.06 34.06 20.26
N GLY A 26 -1.33 34.28 19.95
CA GLY A 26 -2.44 34.55 20.86
C GLY A 26 -3.04 35.92 20.51
N SER A 27 -3.81 35.97 19.41
CA SER A 27 -4.91 36.90 19.05
C SER A 27 -4.73 38.44 18.96
N ASP A 28 -5.70 39.05 18.24
CA ASP A 28 -6.18 40.46 18.29
C ASP A 28 -5.31 41.57 17.64
N GLU A 29 -5.81 42.64 17.02
CA GLU A 29 -7.08 42.99 16.32
C GLU A 29 -6.87 44.40 15.64
N ALA A 30 -7.69 44.80 14.63
CA ALA A 30 -7.92 46.20 14.17
C ALA A 30 -6.76 47.03 13.54
N ASP A 31 -6.93 48.01 12.64
CA ASP A 31 -8.07 48.50 11.82
C ASP A 31 -7.57 49.49 10.70
N SER A 32 -8.49 49.96 9.82
CA SER A 32 -8.44 51.13 8.91
C SER A 32 -7.71 50.94 7.56
N ALA A 33 -8.41 50.86 6.41
CA ALA A 33 -9.20 51.90 5.69
C ALA A 33 -8.28 53.00 5.10
N SER A 34 -8.35 53.45 3.84
CA SER A 34 -9.45 53.64 2.86
C SER A 34 -8.82 53.84 1.43
N ASP A 35 -9.48 53.99 0.26
CA ASP A 35 -10.89 54.13 -0.17
C ASP A 35 -10.99 53.93 -1.72
N GLU A 36 -12.18 53.55 -2.26
CA GLU A 36 -12.83 54.00 -3.54
C GLU A 36 -12.07 53.87 -4.92
N THR A 37 -12.67 53.77 -6.12
CA THR A 37 -14.05 53.61 -6.65
C THR A 37 -13.98 53.13 -8.12
N THR A 38 -14.91 52.26 -8.58
CA THR A 38 -15.74 52.50 -9.80
C THR A 38 -16.93 51.53 -9.81
N SER A 39 -18.16 52.06 -9.76
CA SER A 39 -19.40 51.27 -9.88
C SER A 39 -19.95 51.25 -11.31
N SER A 40 -20.66 50.18 -11.67
CA SER A 40 -21.96 50.18 -12.41
C SER A 40 -22.24 48.72 -12.85
N ALA A 41 -23.13 47.97 -12.20
CA ALA A 41 -24.60 47.99 -12.35
C ALA A 41 -25.06 47.52 -13.77
N SER A 42 -26.03 46.62 -13.95
CA SER A 42 -27.04 46.11 -12.99
C SER A 42 -27.92 44.96 -13.53
N GLU A 43 -28.49 44.12 -12.64
CA GLU A 43 -29.80 43.38 -12.68
C GLU A 43 -30.12 42.40 -13.86
N THR A 44 -30.93 41.31 -13.79
CA THR A 44 -31.72 40.47 -12.82
C THR A 44 -32.28 39.25 -13.63
N PRO A 45 -33.13 38.31 -13.13
CA PRO A 45 -33.40 37.73 -11.78
C PRO A 45 -33.12 36.19 -11.72
N MET A 46 -32.83 35.56 -10.58
CA MET A 46 -33.75 34.93 -9.59
C MET A 46 -34.94 34.08 -10.12
N GLU A 47 -34.85 32.75 -9.95
CA GLU A 47 -35.78 31.82 -9.26
C GLU A 47 -34.99 30.49 -9.06
N SER A 48 -34.80 29.96 -7.84
CA SER A 48 -35.74 29.08 -7.07
C SER A 48 -35.99 27.72 -7.77
N GLU A 49 -35.80 26.53 -7.16
CA GLU A 49 -35.62 26.13 -5.74
C GLU A 49 -34.72 24.88 -5.58
N SER A 50 -34.20 24.64 -4.37
CA SER A 50 -33.58 23.37 -3.92
C SER A 50 -34.66 22.27 -3.74
N PRO A 51 -34.37 20.95 -3.66
CA PRO A 51 -33.49 20.40 -2.61
C PRO A 51 -32.69 19.10 -2.90
N MET A 52 -31.69 18.89 -2.02
CA MET A 52 -31.23 17.61 -1.45
C MET A 52 -30.46 16.59 -2.31
N GLU A 53 -29.29 16.23 -1.76
CA GLU A 53 -28.72 14.88 -1.66
C GLU A 53 -28.48 14.12 -2.96
N GLU A 54 -27.22 14.18 -3.42
CA GLU A 54 -26.34 13.01 -3.31
C GLU A 54 -25.01 13.45 -2.71
N GLU A 55 -24.40 12.57 -1.91
CA GLU A 55 -23.28 12.92 -1.03
C GLU A 55 -22.03 13.37 -1.82
N SER A 56 -21.66 14.64 -1.68
CA SER A 56 -20.30 15.10 -1.98
C SER A 56 -19.36 14.59 -0.88
N THR A 57 -18.95 13.33 -0.99
CA THR A 57 -17.79 12.81 -0.27
C THR A 57 -16.52 13.42 -0.87
N ASP A 58 -16.21 14.65 -0.43
CA ASP A 58 -14.88 15.27 -0.53
C ASP A 58 -13.85 14.45 0.25
N ALA A 59 -13.57 13.22 -0.22
CA ALA A 59 -12.48 12.37 0.22
C ALA A 59 -11.23 12.74 -0.58
N MET A 60 -10.67 13.91 -0.27
CA MET A 60 -9.39 14.37 -0.81
C MET A 60 -8.24 13.53 -0.22
N GLY A 61 -8.10 12.29 -0.69
CA GLY A 61 -7.19 11.29 -0.09
C GLY A 61 -7.46 9.82 -0.48
N ALA A 62 -8.05 9.57 -1.65
CA ALA A 62 -7.97 8.26 -2.30
C ALA A 62 -7.07 8.39 -3.53
N ALA A 63 -6.13 7.47 -3.71
CA ALA A 63 -5.36 7.42 -4.96
C ALA A 63 -6.34 7.13 -6.11
N ASP A 64 -6.34 8.00 -7.12
CA ASP A 64 -7.28 7.98 -8.24
C ASP A 64 -7.33 6.56 -8.87
N GLY A 65 -8.45 5.86 -8.70
CA GLY A 65 -8.69 4.52 -9.22
C GLY A 65 -8.45 3.31 -8.29
N THR A 66 -8.26 3.47 -6.98
CA THR A 66 -8.33 2.33 -6.02
C THR A 66 -9.78 1.77 -5.97
N PHE A 67 -9.97 0.44 -5.98
CA PHE A 67 -11.29 -0.20 -6.09
C PHE A 67 -11.46 -1.43 -5.19
N GLY A 68 -12.71 -1.78 -4.84
CA GLY A 68 -13.09 -3.02 -4.14
C GLY A 68 -13.55 -2.83 -2.69
N GLU A 69 -14.53 -3.64 -2.25
CA GLU A 69 -15.17 -3.53 -0.93
C GLU A 69 -14.21 -3.72 0.26
N GLY A 70 -13.15 -4.51 0.08
CA GLY A 70 -12.10 -4.73 1.08
C GLY A 70 -11.22 -3.51 1.36
N CYS A 71 -11.27 -2.47 0.52
CA CYS A 71 -10.52 -1.23 0.77
C CYS A 71 -10.98 -0.53 2.06
N ALA A 72 -12.24 -0.72 2.48
CA ALA A 72 -12.76 -0.19 3.75
C ALA A 72 -12.07 -0.78 5.00
N ALA A 73 -11.32 -1.88 4.88
CA ALA A 73 -10.55 -2.47 5.96
C ALA A 73 -9.12 -1.86 6.09
N ILE A 74 -8.65 -1.13 5.08
CA ILE A 74 -7.41 -0.34 5.13
C ILE A 74 -7.69 0.89 6.03
N PRO A 75 -6.78 1.25 6.98
CA PRO A 75 -6.98 2.42 7.80
C PRO A 75 -7.03 3.70 6.96
N ALA A 76 -7.93 4.63 7.27
CA ALA A 76 -8.03 5.91 6.55
C ALA A 76 -6.78 6.81 6.77
N ASP A 77 -6.23 6.85 7.98
CA ASP A 77 -5.11 7.72 8.35
C ASP A 77 -3.89 6.96 8.91
N GLY A 78 -2.69 7.40 8.52
CA GLY A 78 -1.40 6.93 9.03
C GLY A 78 -0.55 6.17 8.01
N ALA A 79 0.57 5.58 8.47
CA ALA A 79 1.54 4.94 7.60
C ALA A 79 1.03 3.68 6.86
N GLY A 80 -0.07 3.08 7.33
CA GLY A 80 -0.72 1.91 6.71
C GLY A 80 -1.88 2.24 5.76
N SER A 81 -2.12 3.53 5.53
CA SER A 81 -3.18 4.10 4.69
C SER A 81 -2.69 4.37 3.28
N PHE A 82 -3.59 4.63 2.33
CA PHE A 82 -3.23 4.85 0.92
C PHE A 82 -2.15 5.93 0.75
N ASP A 83 -2.30 7.12 1.37
CA ASP A 83 -1.28 8.18 1.32
C ASP A 83 0.05 7.79 2.00
N GLY A 84 -0.02 7.11 3.14
CA GLY A 84 1.15 6.64 3.87
C GLY A 84 1.95 5.61 3.04
N MET A 85 1.24 4.64 2.49
CA MET A 85 1.78 3.59 1.62
C MET A 85 2.36 4.17 0.33
N ALA A 86 1.75 5.19 -0.28
CA ALA A 86 2.26 5.88 -1.47
C ALA A 86 3.65 6.50 -1.29
N THR A 87 4.00 6.89 -0.05
CA THR A 87 5.32 7.49 0.26
C THR A 87 6.39 6.49 0.70
N GLU A 88 6.02 5.24 0.96
CA GLU A 88 6.89 4.21 1.55
C GLU A 88 7.14 3.04 0.57
N PRO A 89 8.30 2.37 0.63
CA PRO A 89 8.54 1.16 -0.14
C PRO A 89 7.59 0.02 0.24
N VAL A 90 7.26 -0.86 -0.70
CA VAL A 90 6.18 -1.85 -0.59
C VAL A 90 6.25 -2.76 0.64
N ALA A 91 7.44 -3.21 1.06
CA ALA A 91 7.55 -4.03 2.27
C ALA A 91 7.40 -3.20 3.56
N THR A 92 7.78 -1.92 3.54
CA THR A 92 7.55 -0.98 4.65
C THR A 92 6.06 -0.61 4.74
N ALA A 93 5.45 -0.27 3.61
CA ALA A 93 4.02 0.00 3.47
C ALA A 93 3.16 -1.17 3.97
N ALA A 94 3.45 -2.40 3.52
CA ALA A 94 2.80 -3.61 4.03
C ALA A 94 3.03 -3.81 5.55
N SER A 95 4.22 -3.48 6.07
CA SER A 95 4.53 -3.60 7.50
C SER A 95 3.73 -2.64 8.38
N ALA A 96 3.33 -1.48 7.84
CA ALA A 96 2.49 -0.52 8.55
C ALA A 96 1.02 -0.99 8.63
N ASN A 97 0.50 -1.65 7.59
CA ASN A 97 -0.88 -2.10 7.53
C ASN A 97 -1.20 -3.23 8.54
N PRO A 98 -2.32 -3.18 9.29
CA PRO A 98 -2.68 -4.20 10.28
C PRO A 98 -3.16 -5.54 9.69
N LEU A 99 -3.61 -5.59 8.42
CA LEU A 99 -4.18 -6.79 7.79
C LEU A 99 -3.13 -7.70 7.13
N LEU A 100 -1.90 -7.22 6.99
CA LEU A 100 -0.82 -7.87 6.22
C LEU A 100 0.30 -8.39 7.14
N LYS A 101 0.05 -8.54 8.45
CA LYS A 101 1.10 -8.86 9.43
C LYS A 101 1.69 -10.25 9.20
N THR A 102 0.89 -11.24 8.77
CA THR A 102 1.38 -12.59 8.43
C THR A 102 2.27 -12.57 7.19
N LEU A 103 1.89 -11.80 6.16
CA LEU A 103 2.70 -11.60 4.96
C LEU A 103 4.05 -10.95 5.29
N VAL A 104 4.05 -9.89 6.10
CA VAL A 104 5.28 -9.19 6.51
C VAL A 104 6.20 -10.12 7.31
N ALA A 105 5.65 -10.96 8.18
CA ALA A 105 6.41 -11.99 8.90
C ALA A 105 6.99 -13.06 7.95
N ALA A 106 6.27 -13.44 6.89
CA ALA A 106 6.74 -14.34 5.84
C ALA A 106 7.88 -13.72 5.03
N VAL A 107 7.70 -12.51 4.49
CA VAL A 107 8.71 -11.76 3.72
C VAL A 107 9.99 -11.54 4.55
N THR A 108 9.85 -11.22 5.83
CA THR A 108 10.98 -11.07 6.77
C THR A 108 11.71 -12.40 7.00
N LYS A 109 10.99 -13.53 7.16
CA LYS A 109 11.61 -14.86 7.30
C LYS A 109 12.33 -15.33 6.03
N ALA A 110 11.76 -15.01 4.87
CA ALA A 110 12.35 -15.30 3.57
C ALA A 110 13.58 -14.40 3.27
N GLY A 111 13.64 -13.21 3.88
CA GLY A 111 14.70 -12.23 3.62
C GLY A 111 14.50 -11.46 2.32
N LEU A 112 13.24 -11.28 1.89
CA LEU A 112 12.88 -10.59 0.64
C LEU A 112 12.59 -9.10 0.82
N VAL A 113 12.61 -8.58 2.05
CA VAL A 113 12.33 -7.15 2.36
C VAL A 113 13.21 -6.22 1.51
N ASP A 114 14.52 -6.45 1.51
CA ASP A 114 15.47 -5.64 0.74
C ASP A 114 15.25 -5.78 -0.77
N THR A 115 14.89 -6.98 -1.24
CA THR A 115 14.60 -7.23 -2.67
C THR A 115 13.35 -6.51 -3.15
N LEU A 116 12.26 -6.59 -2.38
CA LEU A 116 10.99 -5.93 -2.72
C LEU A 116 11.08 -4.41 -2.60
N ASN A 117 11.86 -3.89 -1.65
CA ASN A 117 12.10 -2.44 -1.52
C ASN A 117 13.09 -1.88 -2.55
N SER A 118 13.91 -2.73 -3.19
CA SER A 118 14.86 -2.33 -4.24
C SER A 118 14.34 -2.56 -5.66
N ALA A 119 13.21 -3.24 -5.82
CA ALA A 119 12.56 -3.45 -7.11
C ALA A 119 11.62 -2.28 -7.42
N GLU A 120 11.65 -1.75 -8.64
CA GLU A 120 10.82 -0.62 -9.06
C GLU A 120 9.84 -1.08 -10.14
N GLY A 121 8.59 -0.61 -10.07
CA GLY A 121 7.56 -0.89 -11.09
C GLY A 121 7.01 -2.32 -11.04
N ILE A 122 6.96 -2.95 -9.85
CA ILE A 122 6.41 -4.29 -9.66
C ILE A 122 4.95 -4.26 -9.17
N THR A 123 4.24 -5.36 -9.34
CA THR A 123 2.90 -5.57 -8.77
C THR A 123 2.96 -6.68 -7.72
N VAL A 124 2.39 -6.42 -6.54
CA VAL A 124 2.40 -7.34 -5.39
C VAL A 124 0.97 -7.69 -5.00
N PHE A 125 0.63 -8.96 -5.14
CA PHE A 125 -0.62 -9.51 -4.62
C PHE A 125 -0.45 -9.85 -3.13
N ALA A 126 -1.14 -9.13 -2.27
CA ALA A 126 -0.98 -9.19 -0.82
C ALA A 126 -2.18 -9.91 -0.17
N PRO A 127 -2.07 -11.22 0.12
CA PRO A 127 -3.09 -11.92 0.92
C PRO A 127 -3.24 -11.33 2.32
N THR A 128 -4.49 -11.17 2.74
CA THR A 128 -4.84 -10.77 4.11
C THR A 128 -4.55 -11.86 5.13
N ASP A 129 -4.48 -11.49 6.41
CA ASP A 129 -4.41 -12.46 7.51
C ASP A 129 -5.58 -13.47 7.50
N ASP A 130 -6.77 -13.08 7.02
CA ASP A 130 -7.91 -13.99 6.77
C ASP A 130 -7.64 -14.99 5.64
N ALA A 131 -6.96 -14.58 4.57
CA ALA A 131 -6.53 -15.48 3.50
C ALA A 131 -5.58 -16.57 4.03
N PHE A 132 -4.64 -16.20 4.92
CA PHE A 132 -3.79 -17.16 5.61
C PHE A 132 -4.57 -18.06 6.58
N ALA A 133 -5.64 -17.56 7.20
CA ALA A 133 -6.50 -18.34 8.11
C ALA A 133 -7.34 -19.41 7.39
N LYS A 134 -7.63 -19.24 6.09
CA LYS A 134 -8.25 -20.28 5.25
C LYS A 134 -7.34 -21.51 5.06
N ILE A 135 -6.01 -21.32 5.06
CA ILE A 135 -5.04 -22.42 4.89
C ILE A 135 -4.98 -23.27 6.18
N PRO A 136 -4.99 -24.61 6.08
CA PRO A 136 -4.75 -25.47 7.25
C PRO A 136 -3.40 -25.13 7.90
N ALA A 137 -3.40 -24.84 9.21
CA ALA A 137 -2.18 -24.44 9.93
C ALA A 137 -0.98 -25.39 9.71
N LYS A 138 -1.22 -26.71 9.56
CA LYS A 138 -0.18 -27.71 9.25
C LYS A 138 0.50 -27.51 7.88
N THR A 139 -0.16 -26.89 6.93
CA THR A 139 0.39 -26.53 5.61
C THR A 139 1.16 -25.21 5.75
N LEU A 140 0.56 -24.21 6.39
CA LEU A 140 1.21 -22.92 6.67
C LEU A 140 2.51 -23.10 7.48
N ASP A 141 2.51 -23.93 8.51
CA ASP A 141 3.71 -24.26 9.31
C ASP A 141 4.82 -24.90 8.46
N LYS A 142 4.47 -25.79 7.51
CA LYS A 142 5.46 -26.40 6.60
C LYS A 142 6.07 -25.36 5.67
N VAL A 143 5.22 -24.51 5.08
CA VAL A 143 5.64 -23.40 4.22
C VAL A 143 6.53 -22.43 4.98
N LEU A 144 6.15 -22.01 6.19
CA LEU A 144 6.93 -21.10 7.03
C LEU A 144 8.22 -21.74 7.60
N ALA A 145 8.32 -23.07 7.64
CA ALA A 145 9.51 -23.80 8.06
C ALA A 145 10.52 -24.02 6.90
N ASP A 146 10.04 -24.24 5.67
CA ASP A 146 10.91 -24.34 4.49
C ASP A 146 11.02 -23.00 3.75
N LYS A 147 12.16 -22.33 3.97
CA LYS A 147 12.49 -21.07 3.30
C LYS A 147 12.44 -21.16 1.76
N LYS A 148 12.73 -22.30 1.14
CA LYS A 148 12.68 -22.41 -0.33
C LYS A 148 11.25 -22.30 -0.85
N THR A 149 10.36 -23.12 -0.27
CA THR A 149 8.93 -23.08 -0.55
C THR A 149 8.34 -21.71 -0.21
N LEU A 150 8.74 -21.10 0.91
CA LEU A 150 8.32 -19.75 1.29
C LEU A 150 8.75 -18.69 0.28
N THR A 151 10.00 -18.73 -0.19
CA THR A 151 10.50 -17.82 -1.23
C THR A 151 9.72 -18.01 -2.52
N ALA A 152 9.50 -19.24 -2.99
CA ALA A 152 8.74 -19.53 -4.21
C ALA A 152 7.32 -18.94 -4.17
N ILE A 153 6.58 -19.19 -3.08
CA ILE A 153 5.24 -18.62 -2.84
C ILE A 153 5.27 -17.09 -2.84
N LEU A 154 6.24 -16.48 -2.16
CA LEU A 154 6.34 -15.01 -2.12
C LEU A 154 6.75 -14.40 -3.46
N THR A 155 7.54 -15.09 -4.28
CA THR A 155 7.87 -14.64 -5.65
C THR A 155 6.73 -14.89 -6.64
N HIS A 156 5.85 -15.86 -6.38
CA HIS A 156 4.65 -16.10 -7.19
C HIS A 156 3.62 -14.98 -7.02
N HIS A 157 3.47 -14.45 -5.81
CA HIS A 157 2.64 -13.28 -5.52
C HIS A 157 3.19 -11.95 -6.08
N VAL A 158 4.32 -11.95 -6.80
CA VAL A 158 4.98 -10.73 -7.30
C VAL A 158 5.20 -10.82 -8.80
N VAL A 159 4.50 -9.97 -9.54
CA VAL A 159 4.70 -9.78 -10.98
C VAL A 159 5.70 -8.65 -11.17
N PRO A 160 6.79 -8.83 -11.95
CA PRO A 160 7.83 -7.82 -12.18
C PRO A 160 7.42 -6.74 -13.21
N GLU A 161 6.12 -6.43 -13.28
CA GLU A 161 5.53 -5.44 -14.17
C GLU A 161 4.49 -4.62 -13.39
N THR A 162 4.21 -3.39 -13.84
CA THR A 162 3.21 -2.51 -13.22
C THR A 162 1.86 -2.75 -13.88
N LEU A 163 0.95 -3.37 -13.14
CA LEU A 163 -0.44 -3.58 -13.56
C LEU A 163 -1.30 -2.45 -13.00
N THR A 164 -2.13 -1.87 -13.86
CA THR A 164 -3.21 -0.93 -13.57
C THR A 164 -4.55 -1.66 -13.73
N PRO A 165 -5.67 -1.17 -13.17
CA PRO A 165 -6.98 -1.82 -13.33
C PRO A 165 -7.33 -2.16 -14.79
N ASP A 166 -6.97 -1.28 -15.73
CA ASP A 166 -7.27 -1.43 -17.17
C ASP A 166 -6.52 -2.57 -17.87
N ASN A 167 -5.35 -2.98 -17.36
CA ASN A 167 -4.53 -4.06 -17.92
C ASN A 167 -4.31 -5.22 -16.93
N LEU A 168 -5.07 -5.25 -15.83
CA LEU A 168 -4.94 -6.24 -14.77
C LEU A 168 -5.41 -7.62 -15.20
N ALA A 169 -6.44 -7.72 -16.05
CA ALA A 169 -6.90 -8.99 -16.61
C ALA A 169 -5.97 -9.46 -17.75
N GLY A 170 -5.42 -10.65 -17.61
CA GLY A 170 -4.44 -11.20 -18.54
C GLY A 170 -3.59 -12.32 -17.95
N THR A 171 -2.49 -12.61 -18.63
CA THR A 171 -1.55 -13.69 -18.28
C THR A 171 -0.17 -13.08 -18.10
N PHE A 172 0.46 -13.31 -16.94
CA PHE A 172 1.70 -12.63 -16.53
C PHE A 172 2.75 -13.61 -16.00
N ASP A 173 4.02 -13.40 -16.34
CA ASP A 173 5.14 -14.11 -15.74
C ASP A 173 5.46 -13.56 -14.34
N THR A 174 5.45 -14.38 -13.29
CA THR A 174 5.84 -13.93 -11.94
C THR A 174 7.37 -13.93 -11.75
N LEU A 175 7.84 -13.40 -10.61
CA LEU A 175 9.24 -13.57 -10.20
C LEU A 175 9.65 -15.04 -9.97
N ASN A 176 8.70 -15.95 -9.73
CA ASN A 176 8.94 -17.39 -9.59
C ASN A 176 9.16 -18.11 -10.93
N LYS A 177 8.97 -17.43 -12.07
CA LYS A 177 9.01 -18.01 -13.43
C LYS A 177 7.88 -19.02 -13.71
N ASP A 178 6.74 -18.81 -13.06
CA ASP A 178 5.46 -19.42 -13.39
C ASP A 178 4.50 -18.37 -13.97
N GLU A 179 3.42 -18.87 -14.55
CA GLU A 179 2.40 -18.09 -15.25
C GLU A 179 1.22 -17.84 -14.30
N LEU A 180 0.87 -16.58 -14.07
CA LEU A 180 -0.28 -16.16 -13.28
C LEU A 180 -1.39 -15.67 -14.21
N VAL A 181 -2.58 -16.27 -14.10
CA VAL A 181 -3.75 -15.91 -14.90
C VAL A 181 -4.72 -15.10 -14.03
N VAL A 182 -4.82 -13.81 -14.35
CA VAL A 182 -5.71 -12.86 -13.71
C VAL A 182 -6.95 -12.69 -14.59
N GLU A 183 -8.13 -12.98 -14.06
CA GLU A 183 -9.41 -12.84 -14.78
C GLU A 183 -10.29 -11.80 -14.08
N GLY A 184 -11.03 -10.97 -14.82
CA GLY A 184 -11.92 -9.98 -14.22
C GLY A 184 -12.37 -8.87 -15.16
N GLU A 185 -13.43 -8.18 -14.75
CA GLU A 185 -13.97 -7.00 -15.45
C GLU A 185 -14.54 -6.00 -14.44
N GLY A 186 -14.34 -4.70 -14.71
CA GLY A 186 -14.87 -3.62 -13.87
C GLY A 186 -14.17 -3.52 -12.51
N GLU A 187 -14.87 -3.89 -11.44
CA GLU A 187 -14.39 -3.83 -10.05
C GLU A 187 -14.15 -5.23 -9.45
N MET A 188 -14.51 -6.30 -10.19
CA MET A 188 -14.36 -7.68 -9.76
C MET A 188 -13.24 -8.36 -10.53
N PHE A 189 -12.11 -8.59 -9.85
CA PHE A 189 -10.97 -9.29 -10.40
C PHE A 189 -10.57 -10.47 -9.51
N THR A 190 -10.05 -11.50 -10.14
CA THR A 190 -9.54 -12.73 -9.57
C THR A 190 -8.08 -12.85 -10.00
N ALA A 191 -7.16 -12.63 -9.06
CA ALA A 191 -5.72 -12.62 -9.32
C ALA A 191 -5.14 -14.00 -9.68
N ASP A 192 -5.84 -15.07 -9.33
CA ASP A 192 -5.48 -16.45 -9.66
C ASP A 192 -6.77 -17.24 -9.92
N ALA A 193 -7.00 -17.63 -11.17
CA ALA A 193 -8.17 -18.41 -11.58
C ALA A 193 -8.16 -19.88 -11.09
N GLU A 194 -7.00 -20.45 -10.74
CA GLU A 194 -6.86 -21.81 -10.24
C GLU A 194 -7.18 -21.90 -8.73
N GLU A 195 -6.57 -21.04 -7.92
CA GLU A 195 -6.81 -20.93 -6.46
C GLU A 195 -8.02 -20.02 -6.10
N GLN A 196 -8.63 -19.37 -7.10
CA GLN A 196 -9.78 -18.45 -6.95
C GLN A 196 -9.49 -17.29 -5.99
N ALA A 197 -8.32 -16.66 -6.13
CA ALA A 197 -7.89 -15.55 -5.29
C ALA A 197 -8.54 -14.23 -5.72
N ASN A 198 -9.61 -13.83 -5.04
CA ASN A 198 -10.38 -12.63 -5.38
C ASN A 198 -9.66 -11.38 -4.86
N ILE A 199 -9.54 -10.37 -5.72
CA ILE A 199 -9.01 -9.05 -5.36
C ILE A 199 -10.11 -8.29 -4.61
N ILE A 200 -9.89 -8.07 -3.32
CA ILE A 200 -10.84 -7.35 -2.46
C ILE A 200 -10.51 -5.86 -2.32
N CYS A 201 -9.25 -5.47 -2.56
CA CYS A 201 -8.86 -4.07 -2.70
C CYS A 201 -7.72 -3.95 -3.71
N GLY A 202 -7.96 -3.31 -4.84
CA GLY A 202 -7.00 -3.18 -5.93
C GLY A 202 -6.48 -1.77 -6.14
N ASN A 203 -5.33 -1.66 -6.82
CA ASN A 203 -4.67 -0.41 -7.19
C ASN A 203 -4.32 0.48 -5.98
N ILE A 204 -3.64 -0.11 -4.99
CA ILE A 204 -2.98 0.62 -3.91
C ILE A 204 -1.57 0.98 -4.37
N GLN A 205 -1.32 2.26 -4.68
CA GLN A 205 0.03 2.70 -5.08
C GLN A 205 0.96 2.81 -3.86
N THR A 206 2.18 2.32 -4.02
CA THR A 206 3.30 2.49 -3.08
C THR A 206 4.49 3.15 -3.79
N ALA A 207 5.53 3.55 -3.07
CA ALA A 207 6.65 4.29 -3.67
C ALA A 207 7.38 3.55 -4.81
N ASN A 208 7.28 2.22 -4.87
CA ASN A 208 7.99 1.39 -5.85
C ASN A 208 7.14 0.27 -6.50
N ALA A 209 5.88 0.11 -6.09
CA ALA A 209 5.02 -1.00 -6.51
C ALA A 209 3.52 -0.68 -6.44
N THR A 210 2.70 -1.41 -7.20
CA THR A 210 1.24 -1.45 -7.00
C THR A 210 0.88 -2.67 -6.16
N VAL A 211 0.07 -2.48 -5.11
CA VAL A 211 -0.42 -3.56 -4.25
C VAL A 211 -1.88 -3.87 -4.55
N TYR A 212 -2.19 -5.16 -4.66
CA TYR A 212 -3.53 -5.71 -4.81
C TYR A 212 -3.80 -6.67 -3.66
N VAL A 213 -4.74 -6.33 -2.79
CA VAL A 213 -5.10 -7.16 -1.62
C VAL A 213 -6.05 -8.26 -2.06
N VAL A 214 -5.70 -9.51 -1.71
CA VAL A 214 -6.47 -10.70 -2.10
C VAL A 214 -7.03 -11.47 -0.91
N ASP A 215 -8.15 -12.15 -1.11
CA ASP A 215 -8.85 -12.93 -0.08
C ASP A 215 -8.31 -14.35 0.12
N THR A 216 -7.44 -14.83 -0.79
CA THR A 216 -6.90 -16.20 -0.80
C THR A 216 -5.43 -16.16 -1.20
N VAL A 217 -4.62 -17.05 -0.61
CA VAL A 217 -3.17 -17.13 -0.85
C VAL A 217 -2.91 -18.01 -2.06
N MET A 218 -2.19 -17.50 -3.05
CA MET A 218 -1.84 -18.23 -4.28
C MET A 218 -0.68 -19.19 -4.00
N MET A 219 -0.86 -20.48 -4.28
CA MET A 219 0.18 -21.48 -4.08
C MET A 219 0.72 -21.94 -5.45
N PRO A 220 2.00 -21.66 -5.78
CA PRO A 220 2.56 -22.06 -7.07
C PRO A 220 2.59 -23.58 -7.16
N GLN A 221 2.33 -24.11 -8.36
CA GLN A 221 2.30 -25.54 -8.60
C GLN A 221 3.74 -26.10 -8.69
N MET A 222 4.15 -26.83 -7.63
CA MET A 222 5.54 -27.25 -7.34
C MET A 222 5.91 -28.66 -7.85
#